data_AF-A0A5S4VPH9-F1
#
_entry.id   AF-A0A5S4VPH9-F1
#
_cell.length_a   1.000
_cell.length_b   1.000
_cell.length_c   1.000
_cell.angle_alpha   90.00
_cell.angle_beta   90.00
_cell.angle_gamma   90.00
#
_symmetry.space_group_name_H-M   'P 1'
#
loop_
_entity.id
_entity.type
_entity.pdbx_description
1 polymer ?
#
loop_
_entity_poly.entity_id
_entity_poly.type
_entity_poly.pdbx_seq_one_letter_code
_entity_poly.pdbx_strand_id
1 'polypeptide(L)'
;MNKQVRVFQIKEIHHKQRAKSYAQQIEDGFLIHHQNYQSAYKGQVGPSETPVTVRGRLEEQRPNTFIGRPFGVSDVMVWDEEEKRKFFYVDKDELVEFGGFTDIDSAGNVVALMVPNYQVDGKTGTWLPYDSEVVEGVCFFMMRNEQRRDAVSPIVVDSKGVFVTEAPNGFENVRATITEYVRRAERKQQDVTEHEKCLTNGTYERARESGTEQNYNMIDGCVNNNPKKPRVIGNRVSVLDRLHIKLENRKQKEQGQQQQQERTLKN
;
A
#
# COMPACT_ATOMS: atom_id res chain seq x y z
N MET A 1 -16.26 20.79 -4.46
CA MET A 1 -15.09 20.87 -5.34
C MET A 1 -13.84 21.20 -4.55
N ASN A 2 -13.28 20.18 -3.90
CA ASN A 2 -11.95 20.27 -3.31
C ASN A 2 -10.91 19.89 -4.35
N LYS A 3 -10.37 20.89 -5.07
CA LYS A 3 -9.24 20.70 -5.99
C LYS A 3 -7.93 20.77 -5.21
N GLN A 4 -7.01 19.85 -5.48
CA GLN A 4 -5.70 19.84 -4.83
C GLN A 4 -4.58 19.73 -5.87
N VAL A 5 -3.45 20.33 -5.52
CA VAL A 5 -2.21 20.20 -6.28
C VAL A 5 -1.15 19.58 -5.39
N ARG A 6 -0.41 18.64 -5.95
CA ARG A 6 0.81 18.09 -5.34
C ARG A 6 1.97 18.28 -6.30
N VAL A 7 3.13 18.62 -5.76
CA VAL A 7 4.37 18.76 -6.54
C VAL A 7 5.35 17.72 -6.05
N PHE A 8 5.99 17.08 -7.01
CA PHE A 8 7.01 16.07 -6.80
C PHE A 8 8.30 16.50 -7.50
N GLN A 9 9.43 16.29 -6.84
CA GLN A 9 10.75 16.64 -7.37
C GLN A 9 11.60 15.38 -7.54
N ILE A 10 12.46 15.36 -8.55
CA ILE A 10 13.43 14.29 -8.75
C ILE A 10 14.32 14.14 -7.50
N LYS A 11 14.42 12.90 -6.98
CA LYS A 11 15.24 12.53 -5.81
C LYS A 11 16.72 12.90 -6.01
N GLU A 12 17.46 13.07 -4.91
CA GLU A 12 18.90 13.41 -4.93
C GLU A 12 19.78 12.41 -5.69
N ILE A 13 19.44 11.12 -5.56
CA ILE A 13 20.13 10.04 -6.27
C ILE A 13 20.09 10.19 -7.81
N HIS A 14 19.11 10.94 -8.34
CA HIS A 14 18.93 11.19 -9.77
C HIS A 14 19.19 12.65 -10.15
N HIS A 15 20.06 13.37 -9.41
CA HIS A 15 20.30 14.80 -9.65
C HIS A 15 20.73 15.16 -11.08
N LYS A 16 21.37 14.24 -11.81
CA LYS A 16 21.76 14.42 -13.21
C LYS A 16 20.57 14.59 -14.17
N GLN A 17 19.37 14.21 -13.74
CA GLN A 17 18.14 14.32 -14.52
C GLN A 17 17.37 15.61 -14.24
N ARG A 18 17.89 16.49 -13.37
CA ARG A 18 17.23 17.77 -13.05
C ARG A 18 17.37 18.76 -14.19
N ALA A 19 16.38 19.65 -14.30
CA ALA A 19 16.37 20.76 -15.26
C ALA A 19 16.49 20.34 -16.74
N LYS A 20 16.21 19.08 -17.04
CA LYS A 20 16.07 18.58 -18.41
C LYS A 20 14.61 18.68 -18.86
N SER A 21 14.39 18.87 -20.17
CA SER A 21 13.05 18.88 -20.75
C SER A 21 12.41 17.49 -20.72
N TYR A 22 11.09 17.42 -20.93
CA TYR A 22 10.39 16.14 -21.00
C TYR A 22 11.00 15.24 -22.07
N ALA A 23 11.24 15.78 -23.27
CA ALA A 23 11.84 15.05 -24.38
C ALA A 23 13.22 14.47 -24.03
N GLN A 24 14.06 15.24 -23.34
CA GLN A 24 15.37 14.77 -22.89
C GLN A 24 15.26 13.62 -21.88
N GLN A 25 14.27 13.65 -20.96
CA GLN A 25 14.05 12.53 -20.05
C GLN A 25 13.73 11.24 -20.81
N ILE A 26 12.90 11.34 -21.87
CA ILE A 26 12.54 10.20 -22.72
C ILE A 26 13.76 9.67 -23.46
N GLU A 27 14.57 10.55 -24.05
CA GLU A 27 15.80 10.19 -24.76
C GLU A 27 16.81 9.50 -23.83
N ASP A 28 16.94 9.99 -22.60
CA ASP A 28 17.80 9.39 -21.57
C ASP A 28 17.23 8.09 -20.98
N GLY A 29 16.00 7.72 -21.33
CA GLY A 29 15.30 6.57 -20.76
C GLY A 29 14.99 6.72 -19.27
N PHE A 30 14.90 7.96 -18.76
CA PHE A 30 14.58 8.21 -17.36
C PHE A 30 13.08 8.09 -17.11
N LEU A 31 12.70 7.15 -16.25
CA LEU A 31 11.31 6.88 -15.94
C LEU A 31 10.71 7.97 -15.04
N ILE A 32 9.75 8.74 -15.57
CA ILE A 32 8.99 9.76 -14.84
C ILE A 32 7.89 9.09 -14.01
N HIS A 33 8.31 8.45 -12.93
CA HIS A 33 7.44 7.67 -12.05
C HIS A 33 7.69 8.02 -10.58
N HIS A 34 6.65 7.90 -9.74
CA HIS A 34 6.69 8.32 -8.32
C HIS A 34 7.88 7.73 -7.55
N GLN A 35 8.38 6.54 -7.91
CA GLN A 35 9.54 5.91 -7.29
C GLN A 35 10.84 6.73 -7.44
N ASN A 36 10.99 7.49 -8.53
CA ASN A 36 12.16 8.32 -8.81
C ASN A 36 12.01 9.76 -8.28
N TYR A 37 10.85 10.08 -7.70
CA TYR A 37 10.49 11.41 -7.22
C TYR A 37 10.18 11.41 -5.72
N GLN A 38 10.21 12.59 -5.11
CA GLN A 38 9.82 12.82 -3.72
C GLN A 38 8.79 13.94 -3.65
N SER A 39 7.82 13.84 -2.73
CA SER A 39 6.84 14.89 -2.49
C SER A 39 7.52 16.16 -1.98
N ALA A 40 7.24 17.29 -2.59
CA ALA A 40 7.82 18.59 -2.26
C ALA A 40 6.78 19.60 -1.77
N TYR A 41 5.55 19.52 -2.28
CA TYR A 41 4.49 20.45 -1.89
C TYR A 41 3.11 19.82 -2.06
N LYS A 42 2.18 20.26 -1.21
CA LYS A 42 0.76 19.97 -1.31
C LYS A 42 -0.01 21.25 -0.99
N GLY A 43 -0.96 21.61 -1.86
CA GLY A 43 -1.77 22.81 -1.72
C GLY A 43 -3.22 22.59 -2.15
N GLN A 44 -4.10 23.43 -1.64
CA GLN A 44 -5.46 23.58 -2.17
C GLN A 44 -5.42 24.47 -3.41
N VAL A 45 -6.39 24.24 -4.29
CA VAL A 45 -6.53 24.96 -5.56
C VAL A 45 -7.87 25.65 -5.56
N GLY A 46 -7.88 26.93 -5.95
CA GLY A 46 -9.11 27.71 -6.09
C GLY A 46 -10.02 27.17 -7.20
N PRO A 47 -11.34 27.41 -7.14
CA PRO A 47 -12.29 26.85 -8.10
C PRO A 47 -12.00 27.24 -9.57
N SER A 48 -11.52 28.46 -9.79
CA SER A 48 -11.17 29.02 -11.11
C SER A 48 -9.71 28.81 -11.52
N GLU A 49 -8.86 28.25 -10.65
CA GLU A 49 -7.45 28.03 -10.98
C GLU A 49 -7.31 26.86 -11.97
N THR A 50 -6.36 27.02 -12.89
CA THR A 50 -5.95 25.99 -13.86
C THR A 50 -4.54 25.51 -13.54
N PRO A 51 -4.11 24.36 -14.09
CA PRO A 51 -2.72 23.91 -13.98
C PRO A 51 -1.71 25.01 -14.33
N VAL A 52 -1.98 25.78 -15.39
CA VAL A 52 -1.10 26.86 -15.87
C VAL A 52 -1.05 28.03 -14.89
N THR A 53 -2.18 28.47 -14.33
CA THR A 53 -2.18 29.57 -13.34
C THR A 53 -1.50 29.15 -12.04
N VAL A 54 -1.67 27.90 -11.62
CA VAL A 54 -0.99 27.35 -10.42
C VAL A 54 0.51 27.23 -10.65
N ARG A 55 0.95 26.81 -11.84
CA ARG A 55 2.35 26.83 -12.23
C ARG A 55 2.94 28.23 -12.07
N GLY A 56 2.33 29.25 -12.68
CA GLY A 56 2.82 30.63 -12.60
C GLY A 56 2.92 31.13 -11.16
N ARG A 57 1.91 30.85 -10.33
CA ARG A 57 1.94 31.19 -8.89
C ARG A 57 3.10 30.53 -8.15
N LEU A 58 3.38 29.24 -8.42
CA LEU A 58 4.46 28.50 -7.76
C LEU A 58 5.86 28.95 -8.22
N GLU A 59 5.99 29.39 -9.48
CA GLU A 59 7.22 29.98 -10.03
C GLU A 59 7.48 31.38 -9.46
N GLU A 60 6.44 32.21 -9.34
CA GLU A 60 6.55 33.57 -8.83
C GLU A 60 6.74 33.63 -7.30
N GLN A 61 5.95 32.85 -6.57
CA GLN A 61 5.96 32.84 -5.12
C GLN A 61 6.11 31.43 -4.56
N ARG A 62 7.27 31.17 -3.97
CA ARG A 62 7.51 29.92 -3.25
C ARG A 62 6.68 29.87 -1.95
N PRO A 63 5.77 28.89 -1.78
CA PRO A 63 5.07 28.70 -0.52
C PRO A 63 6.01 28.29 0.62
N ASN A 64 5.75 28.73 1.85
CA ASN A 64 6.54 28.36 3.03
C ASN A 64 6.50 26.85 3.34
N THR A 65 5.45 26.16 2.90
CA THR A 65 5.30 24.70 3.06
C THR A 65 6.00 23.91 1.96
N PHE A 66 6.60 24.58 0.97
CA PHE A 66 7.34 23.94 -0.11
C PHE A 66 8.71 23.48 0.39
N ILE A 67 8.99 22.19 0.25
CA ILE A 67 10.23 21.55 0.70
C ILE A 67 11.09 21.21 -0.53
N GLY A 68 12.41 21.35 -0.42
CA GLY A 68 13.34 21.03 -1.50
C GLY A 68 13.67 22.23 -2.38
N ARG A 69 13.96 21.99 -3.66
CA ARG A 69 14.41 23.03 -4.60
C ARG A 69 13.28 23.99 -4.96
N PRO A 70 13.59 25.19 -5.49
CA PRO A 70 12.59 26.01 -6.18
C PRO A 70 11.82 25.19 -7.21
N PHE A 71 10.53 25.47 -7.35
CA PHE A 71 9.69 24.85 -8.36
C PHE A 71 10.20 25.20 -9.75
N GLY A 72 10.24 24.22 -10.66
CA GLY A 72 10.67 24.49 -12.04
C GLY A 72 10.81 23.23 -12.88
N VAL A 73 11.58 23.37 -13.97
CA VAL A 73 11.79 22.29 -14.96
C VAL A 73 12.22 21.01 -14.26
N SER A 74 11.65 19.88 -14.68
CA SER A 74 11.82 18.53 -14.10
C SER A 74 10.99 18.19 -12.87
N ASP A 75 10.19 19.12 -12.37
CA ASP A 75 9.20 18.81 -11.35
C ASP A 75 7.94 18.20 -12.00
N VAL A 76 7.20 17.39 -11.23
CA VAL A 76 5.92 16.82 -11.64
C VAL A 76 4.81 17.43 -10.79
N MET A 77 3.81 17.96 -11.46
CA MET A 77 2.59 18.46 -10.83
C MET A 77 1.47 17.42 -10.99
N VAL A 78 0.97 16.93 -9.87
CA VAL A 78 -0.21 16.06 -9.81
C VAL A 78 -1.42 16.94 -9.49
N TRP A 79 -2.38 16.91 -10.39
CA TRP A 79 -3.63 17.66 -10.29
C TRP A 79 -4.75 16.73 -9.90
N ASP A 80 -5.28 16.91 -8.70
CA ASP A 80 -6.38 16.12 -8.15
C ASP A 80 -7.69 16.91 -8.22
N GLU A 81 -8.61 16.45 -9.06
CA GLU A 81 -10.02 16.85 -9.06
C GLU A 81 -10.87 15.66 -8.59
N GLU A 82 -12.10 15.94 -8.10
CA GLU A 82 -12.98 14.93 -7.46
C GLU A 82 -13.16 13.65 -8.29
N GLU A 83 -13.17 13.75 -9.62
CA GLU A 83 -13.37 12.61 -10.52
C GLU A 83 -12.13 12.25 -11.36
N LYS A 84 -11.12 13.12 -11.41
CA LYS A 84 -10.00 12.94 -12.33
C LYS A 84 -8.69 13.41 -11.72
N ARG A 85 -7.70 12.53 -11.80
CA ARG A 85 -6.30 12.85 -11.53
C ARG A 85 -5.57 13.04 -12.86
N LYS A 86 -4.81 14.12 -12.98
CA LYS A 86 -3.94 14.39 -14.12
C LYS A 86 -2.50 14.59 -13.65
N PHE A 87 -1.56 14.26 -14.52
CA PHE A 87 -0.13 14.42 -14.25
C PHE A 87 0.48 15.32 -15.31
N PHE A 88 1.26 16.30 -14.85
CA PHE A 88 1.92 17.26 -15.69
C PHE A 88 3.40 17.27 -15.36
N TYR A 89 4.23 17.09 -16.38
CA TYR A 89 5.65 17.38 -16.27
C TYR A 89 5.87 18.87 -16.50
N VAL A 90 6.66 19.49 -15.64
CA VAL A 90 7.03 20.90 -15.78
C VAL A 90 8.18 20.99 -16.78
N ASP A 91 7.87 21.41 -17.99
CA ASP A 91 8.86 21.77 -18.99
C ASP A 91 9.06 23.29 -19.00
N LYS A 92 10.08 23.75 -19.72
CA LYS A 92 10.52 25.15 -19.74
C LYS A 92 9.37 26.11 -20.02
N ASP A 93 8.60 25.88 -21.07
CA ASP A 93 7.57 26.81 -21.54
C ASP A 93 6.14 26.23 -21.42
N GLU A 94 6.00 24.95 -21.09
CA GLU A 94 4.69 24.28 -21.04
C GLU A 94 4.56 23.22 -19.94
N LEU A 95 3.33 22.80 -19.69
CA LEU A 95 3.01 21.64 -18.86
C LEU A 95 2.69 20.47 -19.79
N VAL A 96 3.55 19.46 -19.82
CA VAL A 96 3.34 18.26 -20.64
C VAL A 96 2.44 17.29 -19.88
N GLU A 97 1.20 17.10 -20.32
CA GLU A 97 0.30 16.08 -19.75
C GLU A 97 0.80 14.68 -20.12
N PHE A 98 0.89 13.79 -19.13
CA PHE A 98 1.37 12.43 -19.35
C PHE A 98 0.66 11.40 -18.45
N GLY A 99 0.68 10.15 -18.88
CA GLY A 99 0.16 9.01 -18.13
C GLY A 99 1.23 8.30 -17.29
N GLY A 100 0.80 7.57 -16.25
CA GLY A 100 1.67 6.60 -15.58
C GLY A 100 2.62 7.16 -14.53
N PHE A 101 2.41 8.36 -13.99
CA PHE A 101 3.24 8.86 -12.87
C PHE A 101 3.07 8.02 -11.60
N THR A 102 1.87 7.51 -11.36
CA THR A 102 1.55 6.57 -10.28
C THR A 102 0.64 5.49 -10.83
N ASP A 103 0.84 4.27 -10.39
CA ASP A 103 0.02 3.11 -10.75
C ASP A 103 -1.26 3.03 -9.90
N ILE A 104 -1.74 4.15 -9.33
CA ILE A 104 -2.83 4.11 -8.34
C ILE A 104 -3.69 5.37 -8.48
N ASP A 105 -4.99 5.18 -8.66
CA ASP A 105 -6.00 6.22 -8.71
C ASP A 105 -6.36 6.75 -7.30
N SER A 106 -7.42 7.57 -7.21
CA SER A 106 -7.89 8.14 -5.94
C SER A 106 -8.52 7.10 -5.00
N ALA A 107 -8.99 5.98 -5.55
CA ALA A 107 -9.65 4.89 -4.85
C ALA A 107 -8.70 3.74 -4.48
N GLY A 108 -7.42 3.83 -4.87
CA GLY A 108 -6.46 2.74 -4.64
C GLY A 108 -6.40 1.72 -5.78
N ASN A 109 -7.17 1.93 -6.86
CA ASN A 109 -7.21 1.02 -8.00
C ASN A 109 -6.15 1.42 -9.03
N VAL A 110 -5.65 0.41 -9.72
CA VAL A 110 -4.48 0.53 -10.57
C VAL A 110 -4.96 0.73 -12.00
N VAL A 111 -4.74 1.93 -12.55
CA VAL A 111 -5.35 2.35 -13.82
C VAL A 111 -4.27 2.83 -14.78
N ALA A 112 -3.98 2.02 -15.79
CA ALA A 112 -3.41 2.55 -17.02
C ALA A 112 -4.49 3.41 -17.70
N LEU A 113 -4.40 4.72 -17.50
CA LEU A 113 -5.35 5.67 -18.08
C LEU A 113 -5.10 5.79 -19.59
N MET A 114 -6.17 6.03 -20.37
CA MET A 114 -6.12 6.41 -21.79
C MET A 114 -5.56 7.83 -21.99
N VAL A 115 -4.36 8.06 -21.47
CA VAL A 115 -3.61 9.31 -21.51
C VAL A 115 -2.33 9.05 -22.30
N PRO A 116 -1.96 9.94 -23.24
CA PRO A 116 -0.72 9.80 -24.01
C PRO A 116 0.51 9.91 -23.13
N ASN A 117 1.68 9.72 -23.73
CA ASN A 117 2.97 9.92 -23.07
C ASN A 117 3.23 8.95 -21.90
N TYR A 118 2.60 7.76 -21.89
CA TYR A 118 2.84 6.75 -20.85
C TYR A 118 4.22 6.12 -21.05
N GLN A 119 5.00 5.98 -19.97
CA GLN A 119 6.31 5.33 -20.02
C GLN A 119 6.21 3.93 -19.41
N VAL A 120 6.78 2.94 -20.08
CA VAL A 120 6.81 1.55 -19.59
C VAL A 120 8.24 1.21 -19.23
N ASP A 121 8.44 0.71 -18.00
CA ASP A 121 9.77 0.33 -17.53
C ASP A 121 10.40 -0.73 -18.44
N GLY A 122 11.68 -0.57 -18.76
CA GLY A 122 12.41 -1.42 -19.70
C GLY A 122 12.04 -1.24 -21.18
N LYS A 123 11.13 -0.33 -21.55
CA LYS A 123 10.77 -0.03 -22.95
C LYS A 123 11.03 1.43 -23.29
N THR A 124 11.74 1.66 -24.39
CA THR A 124 12.09 3.01 -24.84
C THR A 124 10.88 3.74 -25.46
N GLY A 125 10.83 5.06 -25.26
CA GLY A 125 9.80 5.93 -25.83
C GLY A 125 8.53 5.97 -24.99
N THR A 126 7.47 6.51 -25.59
CA THR A 126 6.17 6.59 -24.94
C THR A 126 5.16 5.69 -25.62
N TRP A 127 4.16 5.32 -24.85
CA TRP A 127 3.19 4.30 -25.19
C TRP A 127 1.79 4.83 -24.92
N LEU A 128 0.83 4.41 -25.76
CA LEU A 128 -0.56 4.78 -25.61
C LEU A 128 -1.41 3.50 -25.53
N PRO A 129 -2.23 3.33 -24.48
CA PRO A 129 -3.16 2.22 -24.43
C PRO A 129 -4.23 2.41 -25.50
N TYR A 130 -4.64 1.30 -26.12
CA TYR A 130 -5.71 1.32 -27.13
C TYR A 130 -6.69 0.15 -27.01
N ASP A 131 -6.35 -0.88 -26.24
CA ASP A 131 -7.20 -2.03 -25.97
C ASP A 131 -6.94 -2.56 -24.56
N SER A 132 -7.91 -3.27 -23.99
CA SER A 132 -7.82 -3.85 -22.65
C SER A 132 -8.56 -5.17 -22.55
N GLU A 133 -8.00 -6.11 -21.80
CA GLU A 133 -8.64 -7.41 -21.54
C GLU A 133 -8.53 -7.79 -20.06
N VAL A 134 -9.57 -8.44 -19.53
CA VAL A 134 -9.55 -9.03 -18.18
C VAL A 134 -9.27 -10.52 -18.30
N VAL A 135 -8.18 -10.98 -17.69
CA VAL A 135 -7.75 -12.38 -17.65
C VAL A 135 -7.62 -12.81 -16.19
N GLU A 136 -8.34 -13.87 -15.80
CA GLU A 136 -8.37 -14.38 -14.40
C GLU A 136 -8.63 -13.27 -13.35
N GLY A 137 -9.47 -12.28 -13.68
CA GLY A 137 -9.84 -11.17 -12.78
C GLY A 137 -8.84 -10.02 -12.74
N VAL A 138 -7.75 -10.10 -13.51
CA VAL A 138 -6.74 -9.04 -13.62
C VAL A 138 -6.88 -8.32 -14.96
N CYS A 139 -6.89 -6.99 -14.95
CA CYS A 139 -6.96 -6.18 -16.17
C CYS A 139 -5.57 -5.98 -16.78
N PHE A 140 -5.47 -6.16 -18.09
CA PHE A 140 -4.28 -5.96 -18.90
C PHE A 140 -4.57 -4.94 -20.00
N PHE A 141 -3.56 -4.16 -20.37
CA PHE A 141 -3.67 -3.11 -21.37
C PHE A 141 -2.71 -3.34 -22.51
N MET A 142 -3.21 -3.24 -23.74
CA MET A 142 -2.38 -3.24 -24.93
C MET A 142 -1.96 -1.82 -25.28
N MET A 143 -0.66 -1.67 -25.48
CA MET A 143 0.02 -0.41 -25.60
C MET A 143 0.72 -0.36 -26.96
N ARG A 144 0.55 0.74 -27.70
CA ARG A 144 1.28 1.00 -28.94
C ARG A 144 2.32 2.08 -28.72
N ASN A 145 3.48 1.95 -29.35
CA ASN A 145 4.50 3.00 -29.29
C ASN A 145 4.00 4.24 -30.05
N GLU A 146 4.09 5.43 -29.44
CA GLU A 146 3.54 6.64 -30.04
C GLU A 146 4.39 7.19 -31.17
N GLN A 147 5.72 7.06 -31.08
CA GLN A 147 6.67 7.55 -32.09
C GLN A 147 6.86 6.56 -33.25
N ARG A 148 6.77 5.26 -32.99
CA ARG A 148 7.13 4.17 -33.92
C ARG A 148 6.03 3.12 -34.05
N ARG A 149 4.82 3.57 -34.42
CA ARG A 149 3.60 2.73 -34.44
C ARG A 149 3.74 1.44 -35.27
N ASP A 150 4.38 1.52 -36.43
CA ASP A 150 4.47 0.39 -37.37
C ASP A 150 5.80 -0.38 -37.28
N ALA A 151 6.78 0.16 -36.56
CA ALA A 151 8.12 -0.42 -36.47
C ALA A 151 8.36 -1.19 -35.16
N VAL A 152 7.47 -1.05 -34.18
CA VAL A 152 7.59 -1.69 -32.87
C VAL A 152 6.29 -2.44 -32.58
N SER A 153 6.41 -3.72 -32.23
CA SER A 153 5.29 -4.55 -31.82
C SER A 153 4.53 -3.90 -30.66
N PRO A 154 3.19 -3.94 -30.64
CA PRO A 154 2.42 -3.63 -29.45
C PRO A 154 2.89 -4.46 -28.26
N ILE A 155 2.78 -3.89 -27.07
CA ILE A 155 3.13 -4.55 -25.82
C ILE A 155 1.90 -4.67 -24.93
N VAL A 156 1.92 -5.65 -24.04
CA VAL A 156 0.92 -5.80 -22.98
C VAL A 156 1.56 -5.44 -21.65
N VAL A 157 0.87 -4.59 -20.91
CA VAL A 157 1.19 -4.29 -19.52
C VAL A 157 0.07 -4.77 -18.61
N ASP A 158 0.40 -5.10 -17.36
CA ASP A 158 -0.62 -5.36 -16.35
C ASP A 158 -1.27 -4.06 -15.86
N SER A 159 -2.24 -4.17 -14.95
CA SER A 159 -2.92 -2.99 -14.41
C SER A 159 -1.95 -1.98 -13.82
N LYS A 160 -0.79 -2.41 -13.33
CA LYS A 160 0.27 -1.61 -12.68
C LYS A 160 1.28 -1.04 -13.67
N GLY A 161 1.01 -1.13 -14.96
CA GLY A 161 1.96 -0.65 -15.97
C GLY A 161 3.20 -1.52 -16.12
N VAL A 162 3.26 -2.68 -15.47
CA VAL A 162 4.40 -3.58 -15.58
C VAL A 162 4.32 -4.31 -16.91
N PHE A 163 5.41 -4.27 -17.68
CA PHE A 163 5.52 -5.02 -18.93
C PHE A 163 5.36 -6.53 -18.70
N VAL A 164 4.46 -7.15 -19.46
CA VAL A 164 4.17 -8.59 -19.42
C VAL A 164 4.77 -9.30 -20.62
N THR A 165 4.42 -8.87 -21.83
CA THR A 165 4.85 -9.52 -23.07
C THR A 165 4.64 -8.62 -24.30
N GLU A 166 5.29 -8.92 -25.40
CA GLU A 166 4.97 -8.34 -26.72
C GLU A 166 3.77 -9.07 -27.34
N ALA A 167 2.90 -8.34 -28.03
CA ALA A 167 1.67 -8.83 -28.63
C ALA A 167 1.51 -8.33 -30.07
N PRO A 168 2.38 -8.75 -31.02
CA PRO A 168 2.32 -8.32 -32.41
C PRO A 168 0.98 -8.62 -33.10
N ASN A 169 0.28 -9.66 -32.63
CA ASN A 169 -0.98 -10.14 -33.20
C ASN A 169 -2.15 -10.07 -32.19
N GLY A 170 -2.13 -9.09 -31.27
CA GLY A 170 -3.21 -8.91 -30.30
C GLY A 170 -3.20 -9.93 -29.14
N PHE A 171 -4.22 -9.85 -28.29
CA PHE A 171 -4.31 -10.62 -27.03
C PHE A 171 -4.45 -12.13 -27.26
N GLU A 172 -5.10 -12.55 -28.35
CA GLU A 172 -5.42 -13.96 -28.62
C GLU A 172 -4.19 -14.87 -28.57
N ASN A 173 -3.05 -14.39 -29.09
CA ASN A 173 -1.82 -15.17 -29.19
C ASN A 173 -0.97 -15.14 -27.91
N VAL A 174 -1.19 -14.15 -27.05
CA VAL A 174 -0.42 -13.97 -25.81
C VAL A 174 -1.20 -14.37 -24.56
N ARG A 175 -2.45 -14.81 -24.72
CA ARG A 175 -3.34 -15.15 -23.61
C ARG A 175 -2.75 -16.20 -22.68
N ALA A 176 -2.13 -17.24 -23.23
CA ALA A 176 -1.47 -18.27 -22.43
C ALA A 176 -0.33 -17.69 -21.56
N THR A 177 0.48 -16.80 -22.13
CA THR A 177 1.55 -16.09 -21.41
C THR A 177 1.00 -15.19 -20.31
N ILE A 178 -0.08 -14.45 -20.58
CA ILE A 178 -0.76 -13.59 -19.60
C ILE A 178 -1.34 -14.44 -18.46
N THR A 179 -2.00 -15.56 -18.77
CA THR A 179 -2.51 -16.49 -17.75
C THR A 179 -1.38 -17.06 -16.89
N GLU A 180 -0.26 -17.45 -17.48
CA GLU A 180 0.91 -17.91 -16.71
C GLU A 180 1.47 -16.80 -15.80
N TYR A 181 1.52 -15.56 -16.30
CA TYR A 181 1.94 -14.39 -15.53
C TYR A 181 1.09 -14.19 -14.26
N VAL A 182 -0.25 -14.24 -14.40
CA VAL A 182 -1.18 -14.14 -13.25
C VAL A 182 -0.91 -15.25 -12.23
N ARG A 183 -0.89 -16.51 -12.67
CA ARG A 183 -0.67 -17.66 -11.78
C ARG A 183 0.67 -17.60 -11.08
N ARG A 184 1.70 -17.11 -11.74
CA ARG A 184 3.02 -16.94 -11.13
C ARG A 184 2.99 -15.87 -10.04
N ALA A 185 2.27 -14.76 -10.26
CA ALA A 185 2.10 -13.72 -9.25
C ALA A 185 1.32 -14.22 -8.02
N GLU A 186 0.28 -15.03 -8.22
CA GLU A 186 -0.49 -15.65 -7.13
C GLU A 186 0.35 -16.63 -6.30
N ARG A 187 1.12 -17.50 -6.96
CA ARG A 187 2.04 -18.41 -6.26
C ARG A 187 3.07 -17.66 -5.44
N LYS A 188 3.65 -16.58 -5.97
CA LYS A 188 4.58 -15.73 -5.22
C LYS A 188 3.91 -15.15 -3.98
N GLN A 189 2.67 -14.67 -4.05
CA GLN A 189 1.95 -14.15 -2.88
C GLN A 189 1.62 -15.23 -1.83
N GLN A 190 1.44 -16.48 -2.26
CA GLN A 190 1.28 -17.63 -1.36
C GLN A 190 2.62 -18.05 -0.72
N ASP A 191 3.73 -17.89 -1.46
CA ASP A 191 5.10 -18.26 -1.07
C ASP A 191 5.84 -17.17 -0.27
N VAL A 192 5.32 -15.93 -0.23
CA VAL A 192 5.62 -14.95 0.84
C VAL A 192 5.15 -15.57 2.16
N THR A 193 6.06 -16.36 2.73
CA THR A 193 5.87 -17.26 3.88
C THR A 193 5.08 -16.63 5.02
N GLU A 194 4.34 -17.47 5.75
CA GLU A 194 3.66 -17.13 7.02
C GLU A 194 4.58 -16.35 8.00
N HIS A 195 5.89 -16.52 7.88
CA HIS A 195 6.93 -15.80 8.62
C HIS A 195 6.98 -14.28 8.32
N GLU A 196 6.83 -13.85 7.05
CA GLU A 196 6.79 -12.41 6.70
C GLU A 196 5.44 -11.77 7.05
N LYS A 197 4.33 -12.52 6.96
CA LYS A 197 3.03 -12.10 7.49
C LYS A 197 3.06 -11.92 9.01
N CYS A 198 3.82 -12.75 9.72
CA CYS A 198 4.02 -12.70 11.17
C CYS A 198 4.76 -11.41 11.62
N LEU A 199 5.79 -11.01 10.87
CA LEU A 199 6.54 -9.77 11.13
C LEU A 199 5.70 -8.51 10.85
N THR A 200 4.80 -8.57 9.86
CA THR A 200 3.99 -7.42 9.44
C THR A 200 2.75 -7.21 10.33
N ASN A 201 2.16 -8.29 10.84
CA ASN A 201 0.94 -8.24 11.65
C ASN A 201 1.20 -8.06 13.16
N GLY A 202 2.46 -8.01 13.60
CA GLY A 202 2.83 -7.80 15.01
C GLY A 202 2.33 -8.87 15.99
N THR A 203 1.81 -9.99 15.48
CA THR A 203 1.18 -11.04 16.31
C THR A 203 2.20 -11.91 17.04
N TYR A 204 3.46 -11.95 16.59
CA TYR A 204 4.53 -12.66 17.30
C TYR A 204 4.81 -12.08 18.68
N GLU A 205 4.77 -10.76 18.85
CA GLU A 205 5.01 -10.14 20.15
C GLU A 205 3.91 -10.52 21.15
N ARG A 206 2.65 -10.62 20.69
CA ARG A 206 1.55 -11.07 21.55
C ARG A 206 1.65 -12.55 21.93
N ALA A 207 2.19 -13.40 21.06
CA ALA A 207 2.44 -14.82 21.35
C ALA A 207 3.70 -15.05 22.21
N ARG A 208 4.71 -14.18 22.08
CA ARG A 208 5.96 -14.24 22.86
C ARG A 208 5.80 -13.64 24.25
N GLU A 209 4.97 -12.61 24.43
CA GLU A 209 4.57 -12.09 25.75
C GLU A 209 3.62 -13.04 26.50
N SER A 210 2.90 -13.92 25.79
CA SER A 210 2.10 -14.99 26.41
C SER A 210 2.87 -16.30 26.62
N GLY A 211 4.15 -16.34 26.25
CA GLY A 211 4.99 -17.55 26.29
C GLY A 211 5.94 -17.68 27.47
N THR A 212 6.00 -16.72 28.41
CA THR A 212 6.97 -16.77 29.52
C THR A 212 6.38 -16.95 30.91
N GLU A 213 5.07 -17.02 31.08
CA GLU A 213 4.52 -17.54 32.34
C GLU A 213 4.31 -19.05 32.19
N GLN A 214 5.32 -19.81 32.62
CA GLN A 214 5.20 -21.25 32.74
C GLN A 214 4.05 -21.58 33.70
N ASN A 215 2.92 -21.98 33.12
CA ASN A 215 1.76 -22.44 33.84
C ASN A 215 2.04 -23.86 34.37
N TYR A 216 2.57 -23.94 35.60
CA TYR A 216 2.83 -25.20 36.30
C TYR A 216 1.54 -25.95 36.76
N ASN A 217 0.34 -25.55 36.32
CA ASN A 217 -0.92 -26.18 36.78
C ASN A 217 -1.29 -27.48 36.03
N MET A 218 -0.50 -27.95 35.06
CA MET A 218 -0.83 -29.13 34.25
C MET A 218 -0.31 -30.46 34.79
N ILE A 219 0.18 -30.51 36.04
CA ILE A 219 0.73 -31.76 36.61
C ILE A 219 -0.14 -32.37 37.72
N ASP A 220 -1.05 -31.63 38.38
CA ASP A 220 -1.92 -32.25 39.42
C ASP A 220 -3.29 -31.57 39.66
N GLY A 221 -3.80 -30.79 38.70
CA GLY A 221 -5.16 -30.22 38.75
C GLY A 221 -5.46 -29.23 39.90
N CYS A 222 -4.47 -28.88 40.74
CA CYS A 222 -4.64 -28.00 41.88
C CYS A 222 -4.05 -26.61 41.62
N VAL A 223 -4.91 -25.59 41.55
CA VAL A 223 -4.53 -24.18 41.37
C VAL A 223 -3.91 -23.64 42.68
N ASN A 224 -2.59 -23.45 42.72
CA ASN A 224 -1.89 -23.03 43.95
C ASN A 224 -1.67 -21.50 44.09
N ASN A 225 -2.16 -20.68 43.15
CA ASN A 225 -1.86 -19.24 43.13
C ASN A 225 -2.97 -18.34 43.71
N ASN A 226 -4.03 -18.89 44.29
CA ASN A 226 -5.01 -18.07 45.01
C ASN A 226 -4.57 -17.77 46.45
N PRO A 227 -4.71 -16.51 46.93
CA PRO A 227 -4.28 -16.14 48.26
C PRO A 227 -5.15 -16.83 49.32
N LYS A 228 -4.54 -17.76 50.09
CA LYS A 228 -5.23 -18.52 51.17
C LYS A 228 -5.63 -17.66 52.37
N LYS A 229 -5.10 -16.43 52.47
CA LYS A 229 -5.44 -15.43 53.49
C LYS A 229 -5.63 -14.08 52.82
N PRO A 230 -6.63 -13.28 53.24
CA PRO A 230 -6.87 -11.99 52.63
C PRO A 230 -5.72 -11.03 52.96
N ARG A 231 -5.29 -10.27 51.95
CA ARG A 231 -4.20 -9.30 52.13
C ARG A 231 -4.66 -8.10 52.95
N VAL A 232 -3.72 -7.52 53.70
CA VAL A 232 -3.94 -6.28 54.46
C VAL A 232 -3.29 -5.13 53.69
N ILE A 233 -4.07 -4.11 53.36
CA ILE A 233 -3.59 -2.91 52.67
C ILE A 233 -3.73 -1.75 53.69
N GLY A 234 -2.60 -1.29 54.22
CA GLY A 234 -2.58 -0.38 55.37
C GLY A 234 -3.15 -1.04 56.63
N ASN A 235 -4.19 -0.45 57.23
CA ASN A 235 -4.88 -1.00 58.40
C ASN A 235 -6.21 -1.72 58.07
N ARG A 236 -6.50 -1.97 56.78
CA ARG A 236 -7.75 -2.60 56.34
C ARG A 236 -7.49 -3.88 55.57
N VAL A 237 -8.36 -4.88 55.77
CA VAL A 237 -8.27 -6.18 55.09
C VAL A 237 -9.07 -6.15 53.79
N SER A 238 -8.50 -6.68 52.71
CA SER A 238 -9.16 -6.77 51.40
C SER A 238 -10.48 -7.54 51.48
N VAL A 239 -11.57 -6.85 51.17
CA VAL A 239 -12.92 -7.43 51.11
C VAL A 239 -13.06 -8.36 49.91
N LEU A 240 -12.41 -8.03 48.79
CA LEU A 240 -12.36 -8.86 47.58
C LEU A 240 -11.67 -10.20 47.85
N ASP A 241 -10.53 -10.20 48.54
CA ASP A 241 -9.84 -11.46 48.85
C ASP A 241 -10.67 -12.33 49.82
N ARG A 242 -11.35 -11.71 50.81
CA ARG A 242 -12.28 -12.44 51.70
C ARG A 242 -13.46 -13.06 50.94
N LEU A 243 -13.99 -12.36 49.95
CA LEU A 243 -15.08 -12.86 49.11
C LEU A 243 -14.62 -14.07 48.30
N HIS A 244 -13.45 -13.99 47.64
CA HIS A 244 -12.90 -15.11 46.87
C HIS A 244 -12.68 -16.36 47.74
N ILE A 245 -12.05 -16.19 48.91
CA ILE A 245 -11.85 -17.29 49.87
C ILE A 245 -13.19 -17.89 50.34
N LYS A 246 -14.21 -17.06 50.58
CA LYS A 246 -15.53 -17.54 51.01
C LYS A 246 -16.28 -18.29 49.89
N LEU A 247 -16.11 -17.87 48.64
CA LEU A 247 -16.69 -18.54 47.47
C LEU A 247 -16.02 -19.89 47.20
N GLU A 248 -14.69 -19.98 47.31
CA GLU A 248 -13.97 -21.26 47.20
C GLU A 248 -14.36 -22.24 48.30
N ASN A 249 -14.47 -21.78 49.54
CA ASN A 249 -14.93 -22.62 50.66
C ASN A 249 -16.37 -23.13 50.46
N ARG A 250 -17.24 -22.37 49.76
CA ARG A 250 -18.58 -22.84 49.39
C ARG A 250 -18.52 -23.92 48.31
N LYS A 251 -17.76 -23.69 47.24
CA LYS A 251 -17.56 -24.67 46.17
C LYS A 251 -17.00 -26.00 46.67
N GLN A 252 -16.02 -25.96 47.59
CA GLN A 252 -15.47 -27.18 48.20
C GLN A 252 -16.50 -27.93 49.06
N LYS A 253 -17.36 -27.21 49.81
CA LYS A 253 -18.44 -27.84 50.58
C LYS A 253 -19.54 -28.43 49.68
N GLU A 254 -19.85 -27.78 48.58
CA GLU A 254 -20.82 -28.25 47.58
C GLU A 254 -20.30 -29.52 46.88
N GLN A 255 -19.02 -29.56 46.50
CA GLN A 255 -18.37 -30.76 45.94
C GLN A 255 -18.30 -31.93 46.94
N GLY A 256 -18.03 -31.65 48.22
CA GLY A 256 -18.04 -32.67 49.26
C GLY A 256 -19.42 -33.29 49.54
N GLN A 257 -20.50 -32.50 49.42
CA GLN A 257 -21.88 -32.98 49.57
C GLN A 257 -22.32 -33.84 48.38
N GLN A 258 -21.91 -33.49 47.16
CA GLN A 258 -22.20 -34.30 45.96
C GLN A 258 -21.50 -35.67 46.02
N GLN A 259 -20.25 -35.72 46.48
CA GLN A 259 -19.53 -37.00 46.65
C GLN A 259 -20.09 -37.88 47.78
N GLN A 260 -20.69 -37.30 48.83
CA GLN A 260 -21.37 -38.07 49.87
C GLN A 260 -22.73 -38.61 49.41
N GLN A 261 -23.51 -37.84 48.63
CA GLN A 261 -24.78 -38.32 48.05
C GLN A 261 -24.56 -39.44 47.02
N GLU A 262 -23.54 -39.36 46.18
CA GLU A 262 -23.20 -40.42 45.23
C GLU A 262 -22.72 -41.72 45.91
N ARG A 263 -22.17 -41.63 47.13
CA ARG A 263 -21.79 -42.80 47.93
C ARG A 263 -22.96 -43.47 48.64
N THR A 264 -23.99 -42.73 49.05
CA THR A 264 -25.20 -43.30 49.66
C THR A 264 -26.21 -43.85 48.65
N LEU A 265 -26.10 -43.48 47.36
CA LEU A 265 -26.92 -44.04 46.26
C LEU A 265 -26.35 -45.35 45.67
N LYS A 266 -25.19 -45.83 46.14
CA LYS A 266 -24.51 -47.03 45.64
C LYS A 266 -24.42 -48.19 46.64
N ASN A 267 -25.12 -48.09 47.78
CA ASN A 267 -25.27 -49.19 48.75
C ASN A 267 -26.74 -49.62 48.88
#